data_AF-A0A2S5X561-F1
#
_entry.id   AF-A0A2S5X561-F1
#
_cell.length_a   1.000
_cell.length_b   1.000
_cell.length_c   1.000
_cell.angle_alpha   90.00
_cell.angle_beta   90.00
_cell.angle_gamma   90.00
#
_symmetry.space_group_name_H-M   'P 1'
#
loop_
_entity.id
_entity.type
_entity.pdbx_description
1 polymer ?
#
loop_
_entity_poly.entity_id
_entity_poly.type
_entity_poly.pdbx_seq_one_letter_code
_entity_poly.pdbx_strand_id
1 'polypeptide(L)'
;MPERDSRCFVQVRSQPSLGVETTTGITWVGVDQQVGHGSADALFELTTEQYVGELLWDSVKPGFVGECWSGKHDDLRLFDPRGGSWYPEQWVPARSRMFPPKIDGEIWHHVDALGEPLDSQRATVSRALAGGTEDMAVDAGRVTSIRFTLNGDGAYPRPAGLIAGLGAGASRAEVAAVLGAHVGGHSDVHVLEGDRVRLRYDAVGLTEVLLERPAAQPLPDGPMRLVLEMLGEPQGGCAWTRGVELLGEVRRRWAVSSGFPRRLLELDSGAEVQVQDAQVLSVRLRPSPASDVVLRATATPQVRRPHWPGTREEIRRGFGAPLATTGRMELRRFGACDLLTEYSSHEADAAVTELTAVPVGVSVSHRIHRWRSGEFTMFLDALGRDEQHPLVLAVGRLDGVDLTFLTGRLARVEVGGTGSHAERFAAFVDGTPARPTRKELPFGVPTYIGEHDDLRDFEQGWIHVHARDGVHVTTIAVSLEPPEGINVHLWLPHRDR
;
A
#
# COMPACT_ATOMS: atom_id res chain seq x y z
N MET A 1 -17.45 -1.97 30.79
CA MET A 1 -16.67 -1.98 29.52
C MET A 1 -15.27 -2.44 29.86
N PRO A 2 -14.66 -3.37 29.11
CA PRO A 2 -13.26 -3.70 29.32
C PRO A 2 -12.41 -2.43 29.14
N GLU A 3 -11.43 -2.25 30.01
CA GLU A 3 -10.48 -1.14 29.98
C GLU A 3 -9.71 -1.18 28.66
N ARG A 4 -9.64 -0.03 27.97
CA ARG A 4 -9.00 0.09 26.67
C ARG A 4 -7.48 0.00 26.85
N ASP A 5 -6.83 -0.93 26.14
CA ASP A 5 -5.37 -1.10 26.20
C ASP A 5 -4.68 0.01 25.39
N SER A 6 -4.15 1.00 26.10
CA SER A 6 -3.49 2.18 25.51
C SER A 6 -2.02 1.95 25.13
N ARG A 7 -1.49 0.73 25.32
CA ARG A 7 -0.10 0.40 24.96
C ARG A 7 0.08 0.41 23.44
N CYS A 8 1.27 0.81 22.99
CA CYS A 8 1.61 0.87 21.57
C CYS A 8 2.56 -0.27 21.18
N PHE A 9 2.04 -1.21 20.40
CA PHE A 9 2.78 -2.36 19.90
C PHE A 9 3.28 -2.10 18.49
N VAL A 10 4.60 -2.07 18.33
CA VAL A 10 5.28 -1.85 17.05
C VAL A 10 5.84 -3.16 16.55
N GLN A 11 5.27 -3.67 15.46
CA GLN A 11 5.73 -4.88 14.80
C GLN A 11 6.97 -4.56 13.95
N VAL A 12 8.04 -5.29 14.17
CA VAL A 12 9.34 -5.17 13.47
C VAL A 12 9.44 -6.18 12.33
N ARG A 13 8.86 -7.37 12.49
CA ARG A 13 8.78 -8.40 11.46
C ARG A 13 7.38 -9.01 11.42
N SER A 14 6.89 -9.31 10.23
CA SER A 14 5.54 -9.86 10.03
C SER A 14 5.48 -11.40 10.09
N GLN A 15 6.59 -12.09 9.81
CA GLN A 15 6.64 -13.56 9.76
C GLN A 15 7.93 -14.10 10.40
N PRO A 16 7.86 -14.70 11.60
CA PRO A 16 6.76 -14.57 12.57
C PRO A 16 6.50 -13.11 12.98
N SER A 17 5.30 -12.84 13.48
CA SER A 17 4.93 -11.54 14.02
C SER A 17 5.77 -11.26 15.26
N LEU A 18 6.66 -10.28 15.18
CA LEU A 18 7.66 -9.98 16.21
C LEU A 18 7.77 -8.46 16.36
N GLY A 19 7.93 -7.96 17.58
CA GLY A 19 8.05 -6.52 17.77
C GLY A 19 8.38 -6.07 19.19
N VAL A 20 8.11 -4.80 19.44
CA VAL A 20 8.37 -4.10 20.70
C VAL A 20 7.09 -3.40 21.15
N GLU A 21 6.74 -3.53 22.44
CA GLU A 21 5.76 -2.67 23.10
C GLU A 21 6.52 -1.42 23.58
N THR A 22 6.24 -0.27 22.98
CA THR A 22 7.09 0.92 23.10
C THR A 22 6.93 1.69 24.42
N THR A 23 5.88 1.42 25.21
CA THR A 23 5.66 2.07 26.51
C THR A 23 6.61 1.51 27.57
N THR A 24 6.86 0.20 27.55
CA THR A 24 7.70 -0.51 28.52
C THR A 24 9.02 -0.98 27.94
N GLY A 25 9.14 -1.04 26.61
CA GLY A 25 10.29 -1.59 25.90
C GLY A 25 10.31 -3.11 25.81
N ILE A 26 9.26 -3.79 26.28
CA ILE A 26 9.12 -5.25 26.25
C ILE A 26 9.07 -5.74 24.81
N THR A 27 9.93 -6.70 24.47
CA THR A 27 9.90 -7.41 23.19
C THR A 27 8.87 -8.53 23.21
N TRP A 28 8.23 -8.78 22.07
CA TRP A 28 7.15 -9.77 21.99
C TRP A 28 7.18 -10.56 20.67
N VAL A 29 6.59 -11.76 20.73
CA VAL A 29 6.21 -12.58 19.56
C VAL A 29 4.72 -12.88 19.58
N GLY A 30 4.08 -12.75 18.41
CA GLY A 30 2.70 -13.14 18.18
C GLY A 30 2.61 -14.46 17.45
N VAL A 31 1.78 -15.37 17.96
CA VAL A 31 1.54 -16.69 17.40
C VAL A 31 0.04 -17.01 17.37
N ASP A 32 -0.38 -17.78 16.38
CA ASP A 32 -1.70 -18.40 16.35
C ASP A 32 -1.67 -19.68 17.20
N GLN A 33 -1.75 -19.53 18.52
CA GLN A 33 -1.55 -20.61 19.49
C GLN A 33 -2.61 -21.70 19.33
N GLN A 34 -2.20 -22.97 19.38
CA GLN A 34 -3.14 -24.09 19.41
C GLN A 34 -3.94 -24.10 20.72
N VAL A 35 -5.28 -24.03 20.61
CA VAL A 35 -6.21 -24.10 21.74
C VAL A 35 -7.26 -25.17 21.46
N GLY A 36 -7.12 -26.34 22.09
CA GLY A 36 -7.99 -27.49 21.84
C GLY A 36 -7.91 -28.00 20.39
N HIS A 37 -9.04 -27.98 19.68
CA HIS A 37 -9.13 -28.34 18.25
C HIS A 37 -8.99 -27.13 17.30
N GLY A 38 -8.83 -25.91 17.82
CA GLY A 38 -8.66 -24.69 17.05
C GLY A 38 -7.35 -23.98 17.37
N SER A 39 -7.24 -22.74 16.89
CA SER A 39 -6.13 -21.83 17.20
C SER A 39 -6.67 -20.43 17.50
N ALA A 40 -5.89 -19.64 18.24
CA ALA A 40 -6.23 -18.26 18.56
C ALA A 40 -4.97 -17.42 18.80
N ASP A 41 -5.07 -16.12 18.50
CA ASP A 41 -3.96 -15.17 18.63
C ASP A 41 -3.49 -15.05 20.10
N ALA A 42 -2.18 -15.20 20.30
CA ALA A 42 -1.52 -15.03 21.59
C ALA A 42 -0.23 -14.21 21.43
N LEU A 43 0.12 -13.42 22.45
CA LEU A 43 1.40 -12.71 22.53
C LEU A 43 2.23 -13.23 23.71
N PHE A 44 3.51 -13.43 23.47
CA PHE A 44 4.50 -13.84 24.47
C PHE A 44 5.61 -12.81 24.57
N GLU A 45 6.03 -12.50 25.80
CA GLU A 45 7.21 -11.71 26.10
C GLU A 45 8.48 -12.48 25.70
N LEU A 46 9.47 -11.73 25.22
CA LEU A 46 10.77 -12.24 24.85
C LEU A 46 11.85 -11.57 25.68
N THR A 47 12.88 -12.32 26.06
CA THR A 47 14.16 -11.71 26.43
C THR A 47 14.82 -11.08 25.21
N THR A 48 15.79 -10.18 25.41
CA THR A 48 16.54 -9.57 24.32
C THR A 48 17.25 -10.62 23.46
N GLU A 49 17.81 -11.67 24.07
CA GLU A 49 18.47 -12.77 23.35
C GLU A 49 17.49 -13.56 22.49
N GLN A 50 16.28 -13.85 23.01
CA GLN A 50 15.24 -14.52 22.26
C GLN A 50 14.74 -13.64 21.10
N TYR A 51 14.52 -12.35 21.34
CA TYR A 51 14.11 -11.39 20.32
C TYR A 51 15.11 -11.31 19.16
N VAL A 52 16.41 -11.18 19.48
CA VAL A 52 17.48 -11.14 18.47
C VAL A 52 17.62 -12.49 17.75
N GLY A 53 17.53 -13.60 18.49
CA GLY A 53 17.55 -14.94 17.92
C GLY A 53 16.41 -15.18 16.94
N GLU A 54 15.21 -14.72 17.28
CA GLU A 54 14.05 -14.80 16.39
C GLU A 54 14.24 -13.91 15.16
N LEU A 55 14.72 -12.66 15.28
CA LEU A 55 15.04 -11.81 14.12
C LEU A 55 15.98 -12.47 13.11
N LEU A 56 16.86 -13.38 13.54
CA LEU A 56 17.79 -14.12 12.68
C LEU A 56 17.23 -15.45 12.16
N TRP A 57 16.09 -15.90 12.67
CA TRP A 57 15.57 -17.24 12.43
C TRP A 57 14.93 -17.40 11.04
N ASP A 58 15.30 -18.48 10.34
CA ASP A 58 14.93 -18.76 8.94
C ASP A 58 14.00 -19.98 8.77
N SER A 59 13.21 -20.32 9.81
CA SER A 59 12.09 -21.30 9.81
C SER A 59 12.39 -22.81 9.91
N VAL A 60 13.65 -23.26 10.08
CA VAL A 60 14.00 -24.70 9.92
C VAL A 60 14.06 -25.55 11.22
N LYS A 61 13.92 -24.99 12.43
CA LYS A 61 13.96 -25.75 13.70
C LYS A 61 12.82 -25.38 14.65
N PRO A 62 12.35 -26.29 15.53
CA PRO A 62 11.42 -25.92 16.60
C PRO A 62 12.12 -24.95 17.55
N GLY A 63 11.94 -23.65 17.31
CA GLY A 63 12.40 -22.55 18.16
C GLY A 63 11.35 -22.14 19.19
N PHE A 64 11.60 -21.03 19.87
CA PHE A 64 10.71 -20.48 20.90
C PHE A 64 9.30 -20.19 20.35
N VAL A 65 9.19 -19.71 19.10
CA VAL A 65 7.92 -19.55 18.38
C VAL A 65 7.10 -20.84 18.33
N GLY A 66 7.74 -21.99 18.05
CA GLY A 66 7.08 -23.29 17.97
C GLY A 66 6.60 -23.78 19.34
N GLU A 67 7.35 -23.46 20.40
CA GLU A 67 6.95 -23.75 21.78
C GLU A 67 5.73 -22.91 22.19
N CYS A 68 5.73 -21.61 21.87
CA CYS A 68 4.59 -20.72 22.08
C CYS A 68 3.35 -21.18 21.30
N TRP A 69 3.52 -21.59 20.04
CA TRP A 69 2.43 -22.15 19.22
C TRP A 69 1.81 -23.38 19.88
N SER A 70 2.62 -24.27 20.46
CA SER A 70 2.16 -25.46 21.19
C SER A 70 1.54 -25.17 22.56
N GLY A 71 1.47 -23.89 22.96
CA GLY A 71 0.94 -23.45 24.25
C GLY A 71 1.86 -23.69 25.43
N LYS A 72 3.19 -23.70 25.20
CA LYS A 72 4.18 -23.62 26.28
C LYS A 72 4.42 -22.14 26.65
N HIS A 73 5.05 -21.91 27.81
CA HIS A 73 5.43 -20.58 28.32
C HIS A 73 4.26 -19.67 28.72
N ASP A 74 3.24 -20.24 29.38
CA ASP A 74 2.12 -19.48 29.97
C ASP A 74 2.58 -18.36 30.91
N ASP A 75 3.75 -18.53 31.54
CA ASP A 75 4.40 -17.58 32.42
C ASP A 75 4.93 -16.32 31.71
N LEU A 76 5.17 -16.39 30.40
CA LEU A 76 5.63 -15.27 29.58
C LEU A 76 4.50 -14.62 28.79
N ARG A 77 3.24 -14.99 29.05
CA ARG A 77 2.10 -14.58 28.24
C ARG A 77 1.70 -13.12 28.51
N LEU A 78 1.75 -12.30 27.47
CA LEU A 78 1.28 -10.90 27.49
C LEU A 78 -0.21 -10.78 27.18
N PHE A 79 -0.74 -11.70 26.36
CA PHE A 79 -2.15 -11.74 25.98
C PHE A 79 -2.69 -13.17 25.84
N ASP A 80 -3.90 -13.40 26.35
CA ASP A 80 -4.55 -14.71 26.45
C ASP A 80 -5.43 -15.03 25.23
N PRO A 81 -5.26 -16.18 24.56
CA PRO A 81 -6.07 -16.56 23.39
C PRO A 81 -7.55 -16.76 23.77
N ARG A 82 -8.38 -15.72 23.60
CA ARG A 82 -9.81 -15.74 23.91
C ARG A 82 -10.68 -15.87 22.65
N GLY A 83 -10.51 -16.95 21.88
CA GLY A 83 -11.47 -17.39 20.85
C GLY A 83 -11.91 -16.36 19.80
N GLY A 84 -11.15 -15.27 19.61
CA GLY A 84 -11.40 -14.18 18.69
C GLY A 84 -10.11 -13.41 18.43
N SER A 85 -10.05 -12.66 17.32
CA SER A 85 -8.85 -11.89 16.98
C SER A 85 -8.66 -10.72 17.93
N TRP A 86 -7.52 -10.68 18.62
CA TRP A 86 -7.15 -9.56 19.48
C TRP A 86 -6.26 -8.59 18.72
N TYR A 87 -6.63 -7.30 18.77
CA TYR A 87 -5.81 -6.19 18.29
C TYR A 87 -5.81 -5.11 19.38
N PRO A 88 -4.65 -4.62 19.83
CA PRO A 88 -4.60 -3.48 20.74
C PRO A 88 -5.08 -2.22 20.01
N GLU A 89 -5.42 -1.18 20.77
CA GLU A 89 -5.87 0.08 20.18
C GLU A 89 -4.79 0.73 19.30
N GLN A 90 -3.52 0.51 19.66
CA GLN A 90 -2.37 1.02 18.93
C GLN A 90 -1.48 -0.14 18.50
N TRP A 91 -1.76 -0.65 17.30
CA TRP A 91 -0.90 -1.60 16.60
C TRP A 91 -0.25 -0.92 15.39
N VAL A 92 1.08 -0.85 15.38
CA VAL A 92 1.85 -0.33 14.25
C VAL A 92 2.45 -1.52 13.51
N PRO A 93 1.87 -1.97 12.38
CA PRO A 93 2.36 -3.13 11.66
C PRO A 93 3.72 -2.85 11.01
N ALA A 94 4.50 -3.91 10.80
CA ALA A 94 5.70 -3.83 9.99
C ALA A 94 5.27 -3.46 8.56
N ARG A 95 5.88 -2.41 8.00
CA ARG A 95 5.57 -2.00 6.64
C ARG A 95 5.94 -3.13 5.66
N SER A 96 4.98 -3.59 4.87
CA SER A 96 5.26 -4.53 3.78
C SER A 96 6.18 -3.84 2.76
N ARG A 97 7.35 -4.38 2.43
CA ARG A 97 8.24 -3.75 1.45
C ARG A 97 8.02 -4.37 0.06
N MET A 98 7.87 -3.53 -0.96
CA MET A 98 7.77 -3.99 -2.37
C MET A 98 9.08 -4.63 -2.83
N PHE A 99 10.20 -4.05 -2.40
CA PHE A 99 11.52 -4.64 -2.58
C PHE A 99 11.86 -5.46 -1.32
N PRO A 100 12.06 -6.79 -1.43
CA PRO A 100 12.33 -7.63 -0.27
C PRO A 100 13.52 -7.12 0.55
N PRO A 101 13.37 -6.92 1.87
CA PRO A 101 14.48 -6.51 2.71
C PRO A 101 15.52 -7.63 2.77
N LYS A 102 16.81 -7.27 2.81
CA LYS A 102 17.92 -8.22 2.94
C LYS A 102 18.25 -8.59 4.39
N ILE A 103 17.81 -7.75 5.31
CA ILE A 103 18.09 -7.84 6.74
C ILE A 103 16.78 -7.61 7.49
N ASP A 104 16.70 -8.14 8.69
CA ASP A 104 15.63 -7.83 9.65
C ASP A 104 16.16 -6.84 10.72
N GLY A 105 15.25 -6.28 11.52
CA GLY A 105 15.58 -5.43 12.66
C GLY A 105 14.77 -4.13 12.72
N GLU A 106 14.89 -3.44 13.84
CA GLU A 106 14.21 -2.17 14.13
C GLU A 106 14.62 -1.05 13.16
N ILE A 107 15.78 -1.19 12.50
CA ILE A 107 16.33 -0.24 11.53
C ILE A 107 15.33 0.21 10.48
N TRP A 108 14.41 -0.65 10.07
CA TRP A 108 13.43 -0.33 9.04
C TRP A 108 12.41 0.74 9.46
N HIS A 109 12.05 0.80 10.75
CA HIS A 109 11.20 1.88 11.27
C HIS A 109 11.94 3.21 11.29
N HIS A 110 13.25 3.19 11.54
CA HIS A 110 14.08 4.40 11.49
C HIS A 110 14.34 4.87 10.05
N VAL A 111 14.53 3.94 9.10
CA VAL A 111 14.60 4.26 7.66
C VAL A 111 13.29 4.86 7.17
N ASP A 112 12.14 4.33 7.60
CA ASP A 112 10.83 4.86 7.23
C ASP A 112 10.56 6.26 7.85
N ALA A 113 11.22 6.61 8.96
CA ALA A 113 11.15 7.95 9.55
C ALA A 113 12.01 9.00 8.83
N LEU A 114 13.05 8.59 8.09
CA LEU A 114 13.83 9.53 7.30
C LEU A 114 12.94 10.23 6.26
N GLY A 115 13.21 11.51 6.02
CA GLY A 115 12.49 12.39 5.10
C GLY A 115 11.06 12.74 5.53
N GLU A 116 10.55 12.19 6.62
CA GLU A 116 9.23 12.51 7.15
C GLU A 116 9.28 13.76 8.06
N PRO A 117 8.16 14.48 8.22
CA PRO A 117 8.03 15.50 9.26
C PRO A 117 8.32 14.93 10.66
N LEU A 118 8.89 15.76 11.54
CA LEU A 118 9.29 15.35 12.90
C LEU A 118 8.10 14.90 13.78
N ASP A 119 6.91 15.44 13.51
CA ASP A 119 5.64 15.16 14.19
C ASP A 119 4.82 14.06 13.50
N SER A 120 5.36 13.45 12.43
CA SER A 120 4.71 12.32 11.76
C SER A 120 4.62 11.10 12.68
N GLN A 121 3.66 10.21 12.40
CA GLN A 121 3.54 8.93 13.08
C GLN A 121 4.83 8.11 12.98
N ARG A 122 5.50 8.13 11.82
CA ARG A 122 6.75 7.38 11.57
C ARG A 122 7.91 7.91 12.41
N ALA A 123 8.10 9.22 12.47
CA ALA A 123 9.11 9.83 13.32
C ALA A 123 8.83 9.57 14.81
N THR A 124 7.56 9.59 15.21
CA THR A 124 7.14 9.28 16.58
C THR A 124 7.42 7.83 16.97
N VAL A 125 7.07 6.87 16.10
CA VAL A 125 7.35 5.43 16.30
C VAL A 125 8.86 5.17 16.36
N SER A 126 9.63 5.80 15.48
CA SER A 126 11.10 5.72 15.46
C SER A 126 11.71 6.18 16.79
N ARG A 127 11.29 7.33 17.32
CA ARG A 127 11.72 7.84 18.64
C ARG A 127 11.30 6.92 19.79
N ALA A 128 10.08 6.40 19.73
CA ALA A 128 9.55 5.51 20.77
C ALA A 128 10.35 4.19 20.82
N LEU A 129 10.69 3.60 19.66
CA LEU A 129 11.56 2.41 19.60
C LEU A 129 12.96 2.67 20.16
N ALA A 130 13.52 3.85 19.87
CA ALA A 130 14.81 4.28 20.34
C ALA A 130 14.83 4.71 21.82
N GLY A 131 13.68 4.79 22.51
CA GLY A 131 13.61 5.16 23.92
C GLY A 131 14.16 6.58 24.21
N GLY A 132 14.24 7.45 23.20
CA GLY A 132 14.80 8.80 23.32
C GLY A 132 16.33 8.86 23.36
N THR A 133 17.03 7.77 23.03
CA THR A 133 18.51 7.73 23.00
C THR A 133 19.10 8.17 21.65
N GLU A 134 18.26 8.40 20.65
CA GLU A 134 18.69 8.79 19.31
C GLU A 134 19.00 10.28 19.19
N ASP A 135 19.93 10.62 18.30
CA ASP A 135 20.20 12.01 17.90
C ASP A 135 19.67 12.23 16.47
N MET A 136 18.54 12.93 16.35
CA MET A 136 17.88 13.23 15.08
C MET A 136 18.25 14.62 14.57
N ALA A 137 18.75 14.70 13.34
CA ALA A 137 18.88 15.97 12.63
C ALA A 137 17.62 16.25 11.78
N VAL A 138 17.19 17.51 11.77
CA VAL A 138 16.03 17.99 11.01
C VAL A 138 16.45 19.14 10.12
N ASP A 139 16.09 19.07 8.84
CA ASP A 139 16.25 20.16 7.88
C ASP A 139 14.92 20.40 7.15
N ALA A 140 14.56 21.66 6.94
CA ALA A 140 13.28 22.06 6.36
C ALA A 140 12.05 21.34 6.98
N GLY A 141 12.10 21.09 8.30
CA GLY A 141 11.03 20.41 9.06
C GLY A 141 10.97 18.89 8.87
N ARG A 142 11.91 18.28 8.15
CA ARG A 142 11.98 16.83 7.89
C ARG A 142 13.22 16.20 8.49
N VAL A 143 13.08 14.95 8.95
CA VAL A 143 14.21 14.18 9.50
C VAL A 143 15.21 13.87 8.38
N THR A 144 16.46 14.31 8.50
CA THR A 144 17.51 14.06 7.48
C THR A 144 18.52 13.01 7.89
N SER A 145 18.76 12.88 9.19
CA SER A 145 19.60 11.82 9.74
C SER A 145 19.17 11.42 11.14
N ILE A 146 19.53 10.19 11.51
CA ILE A 146 19.30 9.64 12.85
C ILE A 146 20.57 8.88 13.27
N ARG A 147 21.14 9.25 14.41
CA ARG A 147 22.31 8.58 14.99
C ARG A 147 21.92 7.76 16.20
N PHE A 148 22.48 6.57 16.29
CA PHE A 148 22.34 5.64 17.41
C PHE A 148 23.72 5.28 17.95
N THR A 149 23.93 5.51 19.24
CA THR A 149 25.06 4.97 20.00
C THR A 149 24.74 3.54 20.40
N LEU A 150 25.69 2.60 20.29
CA LEU A 150 25.45 1.18 20.58
C LEU A 150 26.02 0.72 21.93
N ASN A 151 26.86 1.53 22.59
CA ASN A 151 27.48 1.21 23.86
C ASN A 151 27.54 2.43 24.80
N GLY A 152 27.75 2.16 26.10
CA GLY A 152 27.84 3.21 27.12
C GLY A 152 26.48 3.77 27.56
N ASP A 153 26.53 4.84 28.35
CA ASP A 153 25.34 5.52 28.85
C ASP A 153 24.60 6.21 27.70
N GLY A 154 23.31 5.91 27.54
CA GLY A 154 22.51 6.38 26.41
C GLY A 154 22.68 5.55 25.14
N ALA A 155 23.16 4.31 25.24
CA ALA A 155 23.09 3.35 24.13
C ALA A 155 21.64 3.06 23.73
N TYR A 156 21.44 2.74 22.45
CA TYR A 156 20.18 2.25 21.91
C TYR A 156 19.65 1.09 22.77
N PRO A 157 18.35 1.03 23.13
CA PRO A 157 17.84 0.06 24.10
C PRO A 157 18.15 -1.40 23.77
N ARG A 158 18.20 -1.73 22.48
CA ARG A 158 18.45 -3.09 21.97
C ARG A 158 19.47 -3.07 20.82
N PRO A 159 20.78 -2.87 21.08
CA PRO A 159 21.76 -2.65 20.01
C PRO A 159 21.80 -3.79 18.98
N ALA A 160 21.68 -5.04 19.43
CA ALA A 160 21.64 -6.22 18.55
C ALA A 160 20.28 -6.44 17.84
N GLY A 161 19.22 -5.73 18.27
CA GLY A 161 17.91 -5.71 17.63
C GLY A 161 17.75 -4.59 16.60
N LEU A 162 18.62 -3.58 16.64
CA LEU A 162 18.63 -2.48 15.67
C LEU A 162 18.82 -3.02 14.25
N ILE A 163 19.92 -3.73 14.00
CA ILE A 163 20.18 -4.47 12.77
C ILE A 163 20.43 -5.92 13.15
N ALA A 164 19.57 -6.84 12.72
CA ALA A 164 19.69 -8.25 13.06
C ALA A 164 21.05 -8.79 12.61
N GLY A 165 21.77 -9.43 13.53
CA GLY A 165 23.10 -9.99 13.28
C GLY A 165 24.26 -9.04 13.52
N LEU A 166 24.01 -7.78 13.90
CA LEU A 166 25.04 -6.82 14.28
C LEU A 166 24.83 -6.30 15.70
N GLY A 167 25.78 -6.60 16.58
CA GLY A 167 25.84 -6.04 17.93
C GLY A 167 26.87 -4.92 18.07
N ALA A 168 26.89 -4.29 19.24
CA ALA A 168 28.00 -3.45 19.66
C ALA A 168 29.31 -4.26 19.64
N GLY A 169 30.39 -3.67 19.12
CA GLY A 169 31.67 -4.35 18.95
C GLY A 169 31.80 -5.20 17.67
N ALA A 170 30.78 -5.25 16.80
CA ALA A 170 30.89 -5.97 15.54
C ALA A 170 32.07 -5.46 14.69
N SER A 171 32.82 -6.39 14.11
CA SER A 171 33.93 -6.11 13.21
C SER A 171 33.44 -5.68 11.83
N ARG A 172 34.31 -5.03 11.06
CA ARG A 172 34.02 -4.67 9.65
C ARG A 172 33.66 -5.88 8.78
N ALA A 173 34.24 -7.05 9.09
CA ALA A 173 33.97 -8.28 8.36
C ALA A 173 32.54 -8.79 8.63
N GLU A 174 32.11 -8.77 9.89
CA GLU A 174 30.74 -9.14 10.29
C GLU A 174 29.72 -8.16 9.69
N VAL A 175 30.01 -6.86 9.77
CA VAL A 175 29.20 -5.82 9.13
C VAL A 175 29.05 -6.05 7.63
N ALA A 176 30.16 -6.31 6.92
CA ALA A 176 30.11 -6.54 5.48
C ALA A 176 29.35 -7.83 5.13
N ALA A 177 29.36 -8.84 6.01
CA ALA A 177 28.56 -10.06 5.84
C ALA A 177 27.05 -9.79 5.95
N VAL A 178 26.64 -8.88 6.84
CA VAL A 178 25.21 -8.55 7.06
C VAL A 178 24.71 -7.48 6.08
N LEU A 179 25.39 -6.34 5.97
CA LEU A 179 24.96 -5.20 5.14
C LEU A 179 25.42 -5.29 3.68
N GLY A 180 26.32 -6.23 3.36
CA GLY A 180 26.91 -6.37 2.04
C GLY A 180 28.02 -5.37 1.75
N ALA A 181 28.31 -5.18 0.45
CA ALA A 181 29.41 -4.35 -0.01
C ALA A 181 29.26 -2.87 0.41
N HIS A 182 30.39 -2.25 0.75
CA HIS A 182 30.46 -0.83 1.06
C HIS A 182 30.37 0.03 -0.22
N VAL A 183 30.03 1.31 -0.07
CA VAL A 183 29.75 2.22 -1.18
C VAL A 183 30.70 3.42 -1.18
N GLY A 184 31.07 3.88 -2.39
CA GLY A 184 31.82 5.13 -2.58
C GLY A 184 33.30 5.08 -2.17
N GLY A 185 33.90 3.87 -2.12
CA GLY A 185 35.30 3.70 -1.73
C GLY A 185 35.58 3.88 -0.23
N HIS A 186 34.55 4.07 0.59
CA HIS A 186 34.64 4.16 2.04
C HIS A 186 34.20 2.85 2.66
N SER A 187 35.05 2.20 3.46
CA SER A 187 34.78 0.87 4.04
C SER A 187 33.61 0.85 5.05
N ASP A 188 33.22 2.02 5.55
CA ASP A 188 32.31 2.16 6.70
C ASP A 188 30.96 2.77 6.28
N VAL A 189 30.64 2.76 4.98
CA VAL A 189 29.38 3.29 4.42
C VAL A 189 28.67 2.21 3.62
N HIS A 190 27.45 1.88 4.04
CA HIS A 190 26.56 0.91 3.41
C HIS A 190 25.24 1.58 2.99
N VAL A 191 24.36 0.82 2.33
CA VAL A 191 23.08 1.34 1.81
C VAL A 191 21.94 0.40 2.13
N LEU A 192 20.83 0.95 2.63
CA LEU A 192 19.53 0.29 2.80
C LEU A 192 18.47 1.07 2.02
N GLU A 193 17.92 0.48 0.96
CA GLU A 193 16.94 1.14 0.06
C GLU A 193 17.35 2.54 -0.43
N GLY A 194 18.65 2.78 -0.61
CA GLY A 194 19.19 4.07 -1.03
C GLY A 194 19.50 5.04 0.10
N ASP A 195 19.01 4.79 1.32
CA ASP A 195 19.43 5.53 2.50
C ASP A 195 20.80 5.00 2.98
N ARG A 196 21.68 5.91 3.41
CA ARG A 196 23.05 5.57 3.81
C ARG A 196 23.09 5.11 5.25
N VAL A 197 23.83 4.04 5.48
CA VAL A 197 24.19 3.56 6.82
C VAL A 197 25.68 3.80 7.00
N ARG A 198 26.03 4.84 7.77
CA ARG A 198 27.41 5.11 8.16
C ARG A 198 27.69 4.51 9.52
N LEU A 199 28.84 3.86 9.61
CA LEU A 199 29.25 3.13 10.80
C LEU A 199 30.49 3.78 11.39
N ARG A 200 30.60 3.75 12.72
CA ARG A 200 31.83 4.16 13.41
C ARG A 200 32.32 3.07 14.31
N TYR A 201 33.65 2.99 14.39
CA TYR A 201 34.35 1.94 15.09
C TYR A 201 35.32 2.54 16.11
N ASP A 202 35.46 1.88 17.24
CA ASP A 202 36.55 2.10 18.20
C ASP A 202 37.52 0.90 18.18
N ALA A 203 38.32 0.75 19.24
CA ALA A 203 39.25 -0.38 19.39
C ALA A 203 38.56 -1.75 19.61
N VAL A 204 37.31 -1.75 20.10
CA VAL A 204 36.53 -2.95 20.41
C VAL A 204 35.63 -3.34 19.24
N GLY A 205 35.19 -2.37 18.42
CA GLY A 205 34.47 -2.60 17.18
C GLY A 205 33.40 -1.56 16.92
N LEU A 206 32.27 -1.95 16.34
CA LEU A 206 31.17 -1.05 16.00
C LEU A 206 30.59 -0.35 17.25
N THR A 207 30.47 0.98 17.19
CA THR A 207 30.00 1.83 18.31
C THR A 207 28.85 2.75 17.96
N GLU A 208 28.75 3.21 16.70
CA GLU A 208 27.66 4.09 16.27
C GLU A 208 27.12 3.67 14.90
N VAL A 209 25.81 3.83 14.74
CA VAL A 209 25.09 3.72 13.46
C VAL A 209 24.46 5.08 13.15
N LEU A 210 24.77 5.64 11.98
CA LEU A 210 24.18 6.87 11.48
C LEU A 210 23.42 6.56 10.19
N LEU A 211 22.11 6.80 10.22
CA LEU A 211 21.25 6.77 9.06
C LEU A 211 21.19 8.15 8.42
N GLU A 212 21.37 8.25 7.10
CA GLU A 212 21.23 9.52 6.37
C GLU A 212 20.44 9.32 5.09
N ARG A 213 19.52 10.24 4.80
CA ARG A 213 18.88 10.31 3.50
C ARG A 213 19.72 11.15 2.54
N PRO A 214 20.21 10.60 1.42
CA PRO A 214 20.86 11.39 0.39
C PRO A 214 19.90 12.44 -0.21
N ALA A 215 20.49 13.47 -0.84
CA ALA A 215 19.71 14.41 -1.63
C ALA A 215 18.90 13.69 -2.71
N ALA A 216 17.64 14.11 -2.87
CA ALA A 216 16.73 13.50 -3.82
C ALA A 216 17.27 13.63 -5.25
N GLN A 217 17.24 12.51 -5.99
CA GLN A 217 17.50 12.56 -7.43
C GLN A 217 16.30 13.21 -8.14
N PRO A 218 16.53 14.00 -9.20
CA PRO A 218 15.42 14.55 -10.00
C PRO A 218 14.65 13.41 -10.69
N LEU A 219 13.41 13.70 -11.10
CA LEU A 219 12.67 12.75 -11.93
C LEU A 219 13.41 12.51 -13.26
N PRO A 220 13.44 11.26 -13.77
CA PRO A 220 14.06 10.95 -15.04
C PRO A 220 13.30 11.62 -16.18
N ASP A 221 14.01 12.00 -17.25
CA ASP A 221 13.38 12.60 -18.41
C ASP A 221 12.49 11.61 -19.20
N GLY A 222 11.66 12.15 -20.09
CA GLY A 222 10.83 11.36 -21.01
C GLY A 222 9.53 10.83 -20.39
N PRO A 223 8.92 9.79 -20.99
CA PRO A 223 7.61 9.27 -20.59
C PRO A 223 7.51 8.83 -19.12
N MET A 224 8.63 8.34 -18.56
CA MET A 224 8.66 7.89 -17.16
C MET A 224 8.46 9.05 -16.17
N ARG A 225 8.86 10.28 -16.55
CA ARG A 225 8.58 11.48 -15.76
C ARG A 225 7.09 11.63 -15.48
N LEU A 226 6.28 11.54 -16.53
CA LEU A 226 4.83 11.73 -16.45
C LEU A 226 4.19 10.65 -15.58
N VAL A 227 4.66 9.41 -15.69
CA VAL A 227 4.20 8.30 -14.83
C VAL A 227 4.53 8.54 -13.36
N LEU A 228 5.74 9.00 -13.05
CA LEU A 228 6.14 9.29 -11.67
C LEU A 228 5.44 10.52 -11.11
N GLU A 229 5.18 11.53 -11.93
CA GLU A 229 4.39 12.72 -11.55
C GLU A 229 2.92 12.38 -11.24
N MET A 230 2.37 11.27 -11.75
CA MET A 230 1.02 10.84 -11.38
C MET A 230 0.93 10.38 -9.91
N LEU A 231 2.01 9.91 -9.30
CA LEU A 231 1.98 9.29 -7.98
C LEU A 231 1.65 10.33 -6.90
N GLY A 232 0.69 10.00 -6.02
CA GLY A 232 0.17 10.90 -4.98
C GLY A 232 -0.85 11.93 -5.49
N GLU A 233 -0.98 12.10 -6.80
CA GLU A 233 -1.93 13.06 -7.38
C GLU A 233 -3.35 12.51 -7.38
N PRO A 234 -4.36 13.39 -7.27
CA PRO A 234 -5.76 12.97 -7.35
C PRO A 234 -6.12 12.46 -8.75
N GLN A 235 -6.94 11.41 -8.82
CA GLN A 235 -7.58 10.99 -10.06
C GLN A 235 -8.38 12.17 -10.63
N GLY A 236 -8.13 12.52 -11.89
CA GLY A 236 -8.70 13.70 -12.55
C GLY A 236 -7.87 14.98 -12.43
N GLY A 237 -6.77 14.96 -11.65
CA GLY A 237 -5.82 16.07 -11.51
C GLY A 237 -4.94 16.27 -12.74
N CYS A 238 -4.13 17.35 -12.74
CA CYS A 238 -3.32 17.73 -13.90
C CYS A 238 -2.27 16.67 -14.29
N ALA A 239 -1.58 16.06 -13.31
CA ALA A 239 -0.63 15.01 -13.59
C ALA A 239 -1.31 13.70 -14.02
N TRP A 240 -2.45 13.37 -13.40
CA TRP A 240 -3.31 12.26 -13.84
C TRP A 240 -3.70 12.40 -15.31
N THR A 241 -4.21 13.56 -15.72
CA THR A 241 -4.65 13.80 -17.11
C THR A 241 -3.50 13.61 -18.10
N ARG A 242 -2.33 14.22 -17.85
CA ARG A 242 -1.12 14.02 -18.69
C ARG A 242 -0.68 12.55 -18.73
N GLY A 243 -0.82 11.84 -17.62
CA GLY A 243 -0.53 10.41 -17.54
C GLY A 243 -1.51 9.54 -18.32
N VAL A 244 -2.81 9.85 -18.28
CA VAL A 244 -3.85 9.19 -19.08
C VAL A 244 -3.66 9.48 -20.58
N GLU A 245 -3.32 10.71 -20.96
CA GLU A 245 -2.97 11.04 -22.35
C GLU A 245 -1.80 10.19 -22.86
N LEU A 246 -0.83 9.87 -22.00
CA LEU A 246 0.31 9.01 -22.32
C LEU A 246 -0.07 7.51 -22.38
N LEU A 247 -0.88 7.05 -21.43
CA LEU A 247 -1.16 5.63 -21.18
C LEU A 247 -2.47 5.14 -21.84
N GLY A 248 -3.26 6.03 -22.43
CA GLY A 248 -4.59 5.76 -22.97
C GLY A 248 -5.70 5.88 -21.94
N GLU A 249 -6.95 5.75 -22.37
CA GLU A 249 -8.11 5.93 -21.50
C GLU A 249 -8.27 4.76 -20.52
N VAL A 250 -9.09 4.97 -19.48
CA VAL A 250 -9.41 3.91 -18.51
C VAL A 250 -10.33 2.89 -19.19
N ARG A 251 -9.77 1.73 -19.53
CA ARG A 251 -10.48 0.62 -20.16
C ARG A 251 -11.34 -0.16 -19.16
N ARG A 252 -10.81 -0.40 -17.95
CA ARG A 252 -11.51 -1.18 -16.92
C ARG A 252 -11.27 -0.63 -15.52
N ARG A 253 -12.27 -0.81 -14.67
CA ARG A 253 -12.24 -0.49 -13.25
C ARG A 253 -12.47 -1.75 -12.43
N TRP A 254 -11.65 -1.97 -11.42
CA TRP A 254 -11.72 -3.13 -10.54
C TRP A 254 -11.79 -2.68 -9.09
N ALA A 255 -12.69 -3.30 -8.34
CA ALA A 255 -12.83 -3.09 -6.90
C ALA A 255 -12.35 -4.32 -6.14
N VAL A 256 -11.85 -4.10 -4.93
CA VAL A 256 -11.44 -5.16 -4.00
C VAL A 256 -12.69 -5.73 -3.31
N SER A 257 -12.79 -7.06 -3.20
CA SER A 257 -13.96 -7.73 -2.62
C SER A 257 -14.11 -7.57 -1.11
N SER A 258 -13.06 -7.14 -0.40
CA SER A 258 -13.01 -7.04 1.06
C SER A 258 -13.28 -5.63 1.61
N GLY A 259 -14.04 -4.79 0.89
CA GLY A 259 -14.49 -3.48 1.38
C GLY A 259 -13.45 -2.35 1.34
N PHE A 260 -12.18 -2.64 1.09
CA PHE A 260 -11.14 -1.61 1.00
C PHE A 260 -11.44 -0.57 -0.11
N PRO A 261 -11.20 0.75 0.14
CA PRO A 261 -11.43 1.81 -0.84
C PRO A 261 -10.43 1.79 -2.02
N ARG A 262 -9.49 0.84 -2.01
CA ARG A 262 -8.51 0.70 -3.08
C ARG A 262 -9.17 0.21 -4.37
N ARG A 263 -8.92 0.91 -5.47
CA ARG A 263 -9.35 0.54 -6.82
C ARG A 263 -8.13 0.25 -7.70
N LEU A 264 -8.33 -0.58 -8.70
CA LEU A 264 -7.37 -0.78 -9.78
C LEU A 264 -8.02 -0.35 -11.10
N LEU A 265 -7.31 0.51 -11.83
CA LEU A 265 -7.69 1.04 -13.12
C LEU A 265 -6.75 0.41 -14.16
N GLU A 266 -7.31 -0.17 -15.21
CA GLU A 266 -6.55 -0.70 -16.34
C GLU A 266 -6.72 0.25 -17.52
N LEU A 267 -5.63 0.75 -18.08
CA LEU A 267 -5.64 1.68 -19.21
C LEU A 267 -5.41 0.95 -20.55
N ASP A 268 -5.68 1.61 -21.67
CA ASP A 268 -5.57 1.01 -23.01
C ASP A 268 -4.15 0.51 -23.37
N SER A 269 -3.12 1.14 -22.81
CA SER A 269 -1.74 0.66 -22.93
C SER A 269 -1.49 -0.69 -22.25
N GLY A 270 -2.42 -1.16 -21.41
CA GLY A 270 -2.23 -2.28 -20.49
C GLY A 270 -1.59 -1.87 -19.17
N ALA A 271 -1.36 -0.56 -18.95
CA ALA A 271 -0.91 -0.04 -17.67
C ALA A 271 -1.98 -0.25 -16.59
N GLU A 272 -1.53 -0.57 -15.39
CA GLU A 272 -2.38 -0.77 -14.24
C GLU A 272 -2.09 0.31 -13.19
N VAL A 273 -3.10 1.07 -12.80
CA VAL A 273 -2.99 2.15 -11.82
C VAL A 273 -3.83 1.82 -10.59
N GLN A 274 -3.22 1.81 -9.41
CA GLN A 274 -3.96 1.70 -8.17
C GLN A 274 -4.27 3.09 -7.65
N VAL A 275 -5.53 3.31 -7.26
CA VAL A 275 -5.98 4.51 -6.58
C VAL A 275 -6.59 4.17 -5.23
N GLN A 276 -6.43 5.04 -4.26
CA GLN A 276 -7.04 4.94 -2.94
C GLN A 276 -7.30 6.36 -2.44
N ASP A 277 -8.46 6.60 -1.84
CA ASP A 277 -8.84 7.93 -1.32
C ASP A 277 -8.72 9.03 -2.38
N ALA A 278 -9.07 8.67 -3.62
CA ALA A 278 -8.93 9.45 -4.85
C ALA A 278 -7.49 9.78 -5.28
N GLN A 279 -6.45 9.30 -4.60
CA GLN A 279 -5.05 9.51 -4.97
C GLN A 279 -4.45 8.30 -5.66
N VAL A 280 -3.52 8.53 -6.59
CA VAL A 280 -2.75 7.46 -7.25
C VAL A 280 -1.69 6.90 -6.29
N LEU A 281 -1.78 5.60 -6.00
CA LEU A 281 -0.84 4.89 -5.14
C LEU A 281 0.26 4.16 -5.90
N SER A 282 -0.02 3.66 -7.10
CA SER A 282 0.97 2.97 -7.90
C SER A 282 0.63 2.98 -9.37
N VAL A 283 1.64 3.04 -10.22
CA VAL A 283 1.51 2.77 -11.65
C VAL A 283 2.38 1.58 -12.01
N ARG A 284 1.80 0.61 -12.69
CA ARG A 284 2.46 -0.62 -13.11
C ARG A 284 2.40 -0.76 -14.62
N LEU A 285 3.56 -0.91 -15.23
CA LEU A 285 3.73 -1.06 -16.65
C LEU A 285 4.33 -2.43 -16.92
N ARG A 286 3.85 -3.09 -17.97
CA ARG A 286 4.45 -4.33 -18.48
C ARG A 286 4.99 -4.05 -19.87
N PRO A 287 6.26 -3.64 -20.00
CA PRO A 287 6.91 -3.55 -21.29
C PRO A 287 6.77 -4.91 -21.94
N SER A 288 6.00 -5.00 -23.02
CA SER A 288 5.78 -6.29 -23.68
C SER A 288 7.15 -6.82 -24.11
N PRO A 289 7.50 -8.09 -23.86
CA PRO A 289 8.66 -8.66 -24.52
C PRO A 289 8.41 -8.50 -26.02
N ALA A 290 9.41 -8.03 -26.76
CA ALA A 290 9.37 -7.93 -28.20
C ALA A 290 9.11 -9.33 -28.78
N SER A 291 7.84 -9.68 -28.91
CA SER A 291 7.34 -10.95 -29.41
C SER A 291 6.00 -10.66 -30.07
N ASP A 292 6.08 -10.50 -31.39
CA ASP A 292 5.09 -10.91 -32.38
C ASP A 292 3.63 -11.04 -31.91
N VAL A 293 3.00 -9.90 -31.64
CA VAL A 293 1.56 -9.80 -31.89
C VAL A 293 1.37 -8.76 -32.98
N VAL A 294 1.34 -9.25 -34.22
CA VAL A 294 0.60 -8.60 -35.30
C VAL A 294 -0.85 -8.54 -34.83
N LEU A 295 -1.19 -7.51 -34.06
CA LEU A 295 -2.57 -7.11 -33.87
C LEU A 295 -3.07 -6.69 -35.25
N ARG A 296 -3.90 -7.54 -35.85
CA ARG A 296 -4.69 -7.21 -37.04
C ARG A 296 -5.23 -5.81 -36.85
N ALA A 297 -4.86 -4.93 -37.77
CA ALA A 297 -5.29 -3.55 -37.83
C ALA A 297 -6.82 -3.48 -37.90
N THR A 298 -7.47 -3.27 -36.76
CA THR A 298 -8.73 -2.54 -36.72
C THR A 298 -8.38 -1.09 -36.50
N ALA A 299 -8.63 -0.29 -37.53
CA ALA A 299 -8.33 1.12 -37.64
C ALA A 299 -8.92 1.93 -36.48
N THR A 300 -8.11 2.12 -35.44
CA THR A 300 -8.15 3.28 -34.55
C THR A 300 -6.78 3.94 -34.67
N PRO A 301 -6.67 5.28 -34.58
CA PRO A 301 -5.40 5.95 -34.73
C PRO A 301 -4.40 5.30 -33.76
N GLN A 302 -3.30 4.78 -34.29
CA GLN A 302 -2.24 4.16 -33.51
C GLN A 302 -1.72 5.22 -32.54
N VAL A 303 -2.23 5.23 -31.32
CA VAL A 303 -1.61 5.94 -30.20
C VAL A 303 -0.19 5.40 -30.16
N ARG A 304 0.79 6.23 -30.51
CA ARG A 304 2.21 5.85 -30.43
C ARG A 304 2.47 5.47 -28.98
N ARG A 305 2.52 4.16 -28.73
CA ARG A 305 2.78 3.66 -27.38
C ARG A 305 4.13 4.22 -26.93
N PRO A 306 4.23 4.77 -25.71
CA PRO A 306 5.52 5.19 -25.19
C PRO A 306 6.50 4.01 -25.25
N HIS A 307 7.69 4.28 -25.78
CA HIS A 307 8.77 3.30 -25.78
C HIS A 307 9.33 3.22 -24.36
N TRP A 308 9.04 2.12 -23.68
CA TRP A 308 9.63 1.80 -22.39
C TRP A 308 10.96 1.07 -22.61
N PRO A 309 11.99 1.32 -21.77
CA PRO A 309 13.22 0.53 -21.80
C PRO A 309 12.88 -0.96 -21.68
N GLY A 310 13.36 -1.75 -22.65
CA GLY A 310 13.04 -3.16 -22.78
C GLY A 310 14.10 -4.08 -22.16
N THR A 311 15.30 -3.57 -21.90
CA THR A 311 16.40 -4.37 -21.32
C THR A 311 16.96 -3.73 -20.05
N ARG A 312 17.61 -4.56 -19.24
CA ARG A 312 18.33 -4.10 -18.04
C ARG A 312 19.44 -3.09 -18.34
N GLU A 313 20.13 -3.25 -19.47
CA GLU A 313 21.12 -2.26 -19.90
C GLU A 313 20.47 -0.92 -20.25
N GLU A 314 19.36 -0.91 -20.99
CA GLU A 314 18.63 0.32 -21.31
C GLU A 314 18.10 1.02 -20.06
N ILE A 315 17.57 0.26 -19.09
CA ILE A 315 17.17 0.79 -17.78
C ILE A 315 18.37 1.45 -17.07
N ARG A 316 19.54 0.80 -17.04
CA ARG A 316 20.73 1.38 -16.40
C ARG A 316 21.25 2.61 -17.12
N ARG A 317 21.18 2.63 -18.45
CA ARG A 317 21.59 3.77 -19.27
C ARG A 317 20.66 4.97 -19.09
N GLY A 318 19.35 4.73 -19.03
CA GLY A 318 18.34 5.78 -18.91
C GLY A 318 18.08 6.26 -17.48
N PHE A 319 18.13 5.36 -16.50
CA PHE A 319 17.74 5.62 -15.11
C PHE A 319 18.89 5.47 -14.10
N GLY A 320 20.11 5.18 -14.57
CA GLY A 320 21.28 5.05 -13.72
C GLY A 320 21.36 3.73 -12.94
N ALA A 321 22.35 3.67 -12.04
CA ALA A 321 22.59 2.50 -11.19
C ALA A 321 21.45 2.30 -10.18
N PRO A 322 21.09 1.03 -9.87
CA PRO A 322 20.08 0.75 -8.86
C PRO A 322 20.61 1.05 -7.45
N LEU A 323 19.71 1.43 -6.56
CA LEU A 323 19.97 1.60 -5.12
C LEU A 323 20.08 0.25 -4.41
N ALA A 324 19.31 -0.72 -4.87
CA ALA A 324 19.37 -2.09 -4.37
C ALA A 324 19.04 -3.08 -5.49
N THR A 325 19.67 -4.25 -5.41
CA THR A 325 19.43 -5.38 -6.32
C THR A 325 19.18 -6.63 -5.49
N THR A 326 18.11 -7.35 -5.80
CA THR A 326 17.81 -8.66 -5.22
C THR A 326 17.31 -9.60 -6.32
N GLY A 327 18.11 -10.60 -6.64
CA GLY A 327 17.83 -11.51 -7.74
C GLY A 327 17.52 -10.74 -9.04
N ARG A 328 16.27 -10.85 -9.50
CA ARG A 328 15.78 -10.29 -10.77
C ARG A 328 15.13 -8.91 -10.61
N MET A 329 15.25 -8.29 -9.43
CA MET A 329 14.64 -7.00 -9.12
C MET A 329 15.70 -5.94 -8.84
N GLU A 330 15.44 -4.73 -9.31
CA GLU A 330 16.23 -3.53 -9.02
C GLU A 330 15.33 -2.41 -8.51
N LEU A 331 15.77 -1.72 -7.45
CA LEU A 331 15.10 -0.55 -6.89
C LEU A 331 15.86 0.73 -7.27
N ARG A 332 15.13 1.76 -7.69
CA ARG A 332 15.61 3.13 -7.90
C ARG A 332 14.69 4.12 -7.20
N ARG A 333 15.20 5.30 -6.85
CA ARG A 333 14.43 6.37 -6.21
C ARG A 333 14.64 7.68 -6.94
N PHE A 334 13.54 8.35 -7.25
CA PHE A 334 13.50 9.66 -7.90
C PHE A 334 12.55 10.55 -7.12
N GLY A 335 13.05 11.63 -6.53
CA GLY A 335 12.24 12.47 -5.65
C GLY A 335 11.65 11.66 -4.49
N ALA A 336 10.33 11.73 -4.37
CA ALA A 336 9.53 10.97 -3.41
C ALA A 336 8.94 9.68 -3.99
N CYS A 337 9.48 9.16 -5.09
CA CYS A 337 8.96 7.99 -5.79
C CYS A 337 10.01 6.89 -5.89
N ASP A 338 9.61 5.65 -5.62
CA ASP A 338 10.37 4.45 -5.87
C ASP A 338 9.94 3.82 -7.20
N LEU A 339 10.92 3.39 -8.00
CA LEU A 339 10.74 2.61 -9.21
C LEU A 339 11.37 1.24 -9.02
N LEU A 340 10.51 0.23 -8.96
CA LEU A 340 10.89 -1.17 -8.97
C LEU A 340 10.90 -1.68 -10.41
N THR A 341 12.00 -2.30 -10.83
CA THR A 341 12.10 -3.00 -12.11
C THR A 341 12.27 -4.48 -11.87
N GLU A 342 11.45 -5.29 -12.53
CA GLU A 342 11.58 -6.75 -12.56
C GLU A 342 12.06 -7.19 -13.94
N TYR A 343 13.00 -8.14 -13.96
CA TYR A 343 13.61 -8.70 -15.16
C TYR A 343 13.31 -10.19 -15.33
N SER A 344 13.46 -10.69 -16.55
CA SER A 344 13.28 -12.11 -16.88
C SER A 344 14.36 -13.01 -16.27
N SER A 345 15.59 -12.51 -16.14
CA SER A 345 16.76 -13.23 -15.61
C SER A 345 17.69 -12.29 -14.81
N HIS A 346 18.79 -12.83 -14.27
CA HIS A 346 19.82 -12.06 -13.57
C HIS A 346 20.88 -11.45 -14.50
N GLU A 347 20.78 -11.69 -15.81
CA GLU A 347 21.78 -11.29 -16.79
C GLU A 347 21.73 -9.77 -17.07
N ALA A 348 22.74 -9.26 -17.78
CA ALA A 348 22.89 -7.84 -18.06
C ALA A 348 21.96 -7.33 -19.17
N ASP A 349 21.59 -8.20 -20.09
CA ASP A 349 20.67 -7.99 -21.22
C ASP A 349 19.25 -8.52 -20.93
N ALA A 350 18.98 -8.94 -19.68
CA ALA A 350 17.70 -9.46 -19.26
C ALA A 350 16.55 -8.49 -19.63
N ALA A 351 15.48 -9.06 -20.19
CA ALA A 351 14.32 -8.30 -20.61
C ALA A 351 13.56 -7.77 -19.39
N VAL A 352 13.06 -6.53 -19.48
CA VAL A 352 12.18 -5.94 -18.48
C VAL A 352 10.82 -6.62 -18.57
N THR A 353 10.37 -7.23 -17.48
CA THR A 353 9.05 -7.86 -17.39
C THR A 353 8.02 -6.92 -16.74
N GLU A 354 8.47 -6.09 -15.80
CA GLU A 354 7.60 -5.17 -15.07
C GLU A 354 8.35 -3.90 -14.63
N LEU A 355 7.67 -2.76 -14.69
CA LEU A 355 8.06 -1.51 -14.06
C LEU A 355 6.93 -1.08 -13.12
N THR A 356 7.21 -1.03 -11.82
CA THR A 356 6.24 -0.66 -10.79
C THR A 356 6.73 0.57 -10.06
N ALA A 357 5.99 1.66 -10.21
CA ALA A 357 6.26 2.95 -9.60
C ALA A 357 5.29 3.19 -8.43
N VAL A 358 5.82 3.62 -7.28
CA VAL A 358 5.06 3.89 -6.05
C VAL A 358 5.65 5.10 -5.31
N PRO A 359 4.90 5.86 -4.51
CA PRO A 359 5.51 6.79 -3.57
C PRO A 359 6.41 6.03 -2.59
N VAL A 360 7.52 6.65 -2.20
CA VAL A 360 8.37 6.17 -1.10
C VAL A 360 7.48 6.02 0.13
N GLY A 361 7.62 4.93 0.87
CA GLY A 361 6.73 4.68 2.00
C GLY A 361 5.46 3.90 1.66
N VAL A 362 5.10 3.71 0.39
CA VAL A 362 3.86 3.04 -0.01
C VAL A 362 4.12 1.60 -0.42
N SER A 363 3.14 0.74 -0.14
CA SER A 363 3.19 -0.68 -0.40
C SER A 363 1.88 -1.12 -1.05
N VAL A 364 2.01 -1.84 -2.15
CA VAL A 364 0.86 -2.24 -2.97
C VAL A 364 0.82 -3.74 -3.16
N SER A 365 -0.38 -4.32 -3.04
CA SER A 365 -0.58 -5.71 -3.40
C SER A 365 -1.28 -5.78 -4.75
N HIS A 366 -0.63 -6.44 -5.70
CA HIS A 366 -1.17 -6.64 -7.03
C HIS A 366 -2.08 -7.87 -7.15
N ARG A 367 -2.06 -8.76 -6.16
CA ARG A 367 -2.74 -10.07 -6.17
C ARG A 367 -3.96 -10.13 -5.24
N ILE A 368 -4.65 -9.01 -5.08
CA ILE A 368 -5.88 -8.96 -4.28
C ILE A 368 -7.05 -9.51 -5.12
N HIS A 369 -7.97 -10.26 -4.49
CA HIS A 369 -9.23 -10.65 -5.13
C HIS A 369 -10.04 -9.42 -5.54
N ARG A 370 -10.40 -9.39 -6.82
CA ARG A 370 -11.03 -8.23 -7.46
C ARG A 370 -12.20 -8.66 -8.32
N TRP A 371 -13.15 -7.76 -8.47
CA TRP A 371 -14.25 -7.86 -9.42
C TRP A 371 -14.35 -6.57 -10.23
N ARG A 372 -14.92 -6.67 -11.43
CA ARG A 372 -15.03 -5.51 -12.34
C ARG A 372 -16.18 -4.63 -11.90
N SER A 373 -15.85 -3.40 -11.53
CA SER A 373 -16.80 -2.50 -10.89
C SER A 373 -17.50 -1.56 -11.86
N GLY A 374 -16.92 -1.20 -13.00
CA GLY A 374 -17.45 -0.08 -13.79
C GLY A 374 -17.30 1.26 -13.04
N GLU A 375 -18.13 2.24 -13.37
CA GLU A 375 -18.02 3.62 -12.88
C GLU A 375 -18.57 3.86 -11.46
N PHE A 376 -19.46 3.02 -10.92
CA PHE A 376 -20.12 3.35 -9.65
C PHE A 376 -19.13 3.56 -8.49
N THR A 377 -17.99 2.85 -8.48
CA THR A 377 -16.95 3.05 -7.45
C THR A 377 -16.31 4.42 -7.54
N MET A 378 -16.16 4.97 -8.76
CA MET A 378 -15.71 6.34 -8.94
C MET A 378 -16.71 7.33 -8.33
N PHE A 379 -18.01 7.04 -8.40
CA PHE A 379 -19.05 7.90 -7.83
C PHE A 379 -19.02 7.82 -6.31
N LEU A 380 -18.95 6.61 -5.74
CA LEU A 380 -18.78 6.41 -4.29
C LEU A 380 -17.53 7.12 -3.77
N ASP A 381 -16.40 6.99 -4.46
CA ASP A 381 -15.13 7.60 -4.05
C ASP A 381 -15.15 9.15 -4.17
N ALA A 382 -16.07 9.71 -4.97
CA ALA A 382 -16.26 11.14 -5.15
C ALA A 382 -17.18 11.78 -4.10
N LEU A 383 -18.08 11.00 -3.48
CA LEU A 383 -19.02 11.48 -2.48
C LEU A 383 -18.29 12.15 -1.29
N GLY A 384 -18.90 13.21 -0.74
CA GLY A 384 -18.37 13.95 0.40
C GLY A 384 -17.18 14.86 0.11
N ARG A 385 -16.66 14.85 -1.13
CA ARG A 385 -15.58 15.73 -1.57
C ARG A 385 -16.08 17.08 -2.02
N ASP A 386 -15.22 18.09 -1.92
CA ASP A 386 -15.53 19.45 -2.34
C ASP A 386 -15.79 19.54 -3.85
N GLU A 387 -16.66 20.47 -4.27
CA GLU A 387 -17.04 20.67 -5.68
C GLU A 387 -15.84 20.85 -6.63
N GLN A 388 -14.78 21.50 -6.14
CA GLN A 388 -13.56 21.77 -6.92
C GLN A 388 -12.56 20.61 -6.91
N HIS A 389 -12.88 19.50 -6.23
CA HIS A 389 -11.99 18.35 -6.16
C HIS A 389 -11.83 17.72 -7.57
N PRO A 390 -10.60 17.39 -8.02
CA PRO A 390 -10.38 16.90 -9.39
C PRO A 390 -11.19 15.65 -9.77
N LEU A 391 -11.40 14.74 -8.81
CA LEU A 391 -12.28 13.58 -9.01
C LEU A 391 -13.74 13.98 -9.26
N VAL A 392 -14.28 14.95 -8.52
CA VAL A 392 -15.66 15.44 -8.68
C VAL A 392 -15.82 16.10 -10.04
N LEU A 393 -14.86 16.94 -10.44
CA LEU A 393 -14.83 17.53 -11.77
C LEU A 393 -14.73 16.47 -12.88
N ALA A 394 -14.01 15.38 -12.64
CA ALA A 394 -13.93 14.27 -13.59
C ALA A 394 -15.25 13.51 -13.71
N VAL A 395 -15.97 13.29 -12.61
CA VAL A 395 -17.33 12.70 -12.63
C VAL A 395 -18.29 13.62 -13.38
N GLY A 396 -18.26 14.94 -13.14
CA GLY A 396 -19.14 15.91 -13.79
C GLY A 396 -18.89 16.10 -15.29
N ARG A 397 -17.77 15.60 -15.83
CA ARG A 397 -17.48 15.58 -17.27
C ARG A 397 -18.05 14.35 -17.98
N LEU A 398 -18.60 13.38 -17.25
CA LEU A 398 -19.20 12.19 -17.83
C LEU A 398 -20.58 12.52 -18.41
N ASP A 399 -20.77 12.24 -19.70
CA ASP A 399 -22.06 12.46 -20.38
C ASP A 399 -23.22 11.75 -19.69
N GLY A 400 -24.31 12.46 -19.39
CA GLY A 400 -25.51 11.89 -18.78
C GLY A 400 -25.39 11.62 -17.27
N VAL A 401 -24.48 12.32 -16.58
CA VAL A 401 -24.34 12.32 -15.13
C VAL A 401 -24.75 13.68 -14.56
N ASP A 402 -25.66 13.67 -13.59
CA ASP A 402 -26.08 14.86 -12.84
C ASP A 402 -25.49 14.83 -11.42
N LEU A 403 -25.00 15.98 -10.96
CA LEU A 403 -24.37 16.13 -9.64
C LEU A 403 -25.23 17.03 -8.74
N THR A 404 -25.46 16.59 -7.50
CA THR A 404 -26.10 17.40 -6.45
C THR A 404 -25.13 17.63 -5.30
N PHE A 405 -25.06 18.88 -4.85
CA PHE A 405 -24.16 19.31 -3.79
C PHE A 405 -24.93 19.73 -2.54
N LEU A 406 -24.40 19.37 -1.37
CA LEU A 406 -24.86 19.85 -0.07
C LEU A 406 -23.69 20.53 0.63
N THR A 407 -23.86 21.79 1.04
CA THR A 407 -22.81 22.57 1.73
C THR A 407 -21.46 22.61 0.98
N GLY A 408 -21.49 22.66 -0.36
CA GLY A 408 -20.28 22.69 -1.21
C GLY A 408 -19.59 21.33 -1.41
N ARG A 409 -20.19 20.23 -0.93
CA ARG A 409 -19.68 18.87 -1.08
C ARG A 409 -20.63 18.01 -1.90
N LEU A 410 -20.08 17.09 -2.68
CA LEU A 410 -20.87 16.19 -3.52
C LEU A 410 -21.70 15.26 -2.64
N ALA A 411 -23.03 15.39 -2.73
CA ALA A 411 -23.98 14.62 -1.93
C ALA A 411 -24.62 13.48 -2.72
N ARG A 412 -24.82 13.67 -4.02
CA ARG A 412 -25.45 12.69 -4.89
C ARG A 412 -24.95 12.80 -6.33
N VAL A 413 -24.75 11.65 -6.94
CA VAL A 413 -24.47 11.46 -8.37
C VAL A 413 -25.64 10.69 -8.96
N GLU A 414 -26.25 11.19 -10.03
CA GLU A 414 -27.37 10.55 -10.68
C GLU A 414 -27.07 10.23 -12.13
N VAL A 415 -27.48 9.04 -12.56
CA VAL A 415 -27.46 8.56 -13.93
C VAL A 415 -28.88 8.22 -14.34
N GLY A 416 -29.33 8.72 -15.48
CA GLY A 416 -30.67 8.41 -16.00
C GLY A 416 -31.55 9.65 -16.10
N GLY A 417 -32.87 9.44 -16.22
CA GLY A 417 -33.85 10.53 -16.34
C GLY A 417 -34.08 11.07 -17.76
N THR A 418 -34.73 12.22 -17.86
CA THR A 418 -35.12 12.85 -19.13
C THR A 418 -33.90 13.37 -19.89
N GLY A 419 -33.53 12.70 -20.99
CA GLY A 419 -32.39 13.07 -21.84
C GLY A 419 -31.15 12.18 -21.67
N SER A 420 -31.22 11.14 -20.83
CA SER A 420 -30.07 10.26 -20.57
C SER A 420 -29.76 9.29 -21.71
N HIS A 421 -28.46 9.03 -21.89
CA HIS A 421 -27.93 8.09 -22.88
C HIS A 421 -27.85 6.67 -22.29
N ALA A 422 -28.41 5.69 -23.00
CA ALA A 422 -28.42 4.28 -22.60
C ALA A 422 -27.01 3.71 -22.31
N GLU A 423 -25.97 4.29 -22.91
CA GLU A 423 -24.58 3.93 -22.72
C GLU A 423 -24.08 4.15 -21.28
N ARG A 424 -24.65 5.12 -20.54
CA ARG A 424 -24.24 5.38 -19.14
C ARG A 424 -24.66 4.28 -18.19
N PHE A 425 -25.82 3.64 -18.41
CA PHE A 425 -26.22 2.46 -17.63
C PHE A 425 -25.28 1.28 -17.86
N ALA A 426 -24.81 1.10 -19.10
CA ALA A 426 -23.85 0.05 -19.42
C ALA A 426 -22.45 0.30 -18.81
N ALA A 427 -22.05 1.57 -18.67
CA ALA A 427 -20.80 1.96 -18.04
C ALA A 427 -20.84 1.91 -16.50
N PHE A 428 -22.03 2.03 -15.89
CA PHE A 428 -22.20 2.11 -14.45
C PHE A 428 -21.61 0.90 -13.70
N VAL A 429 -21.90 -0.32 -14.17
CA VAL A 429 -21.26 -1.55 -13.72
C VAL A 429 -20.93 -2.45 -14.90
N ASP A 430 -19.72 -3.02 -14.90
CA ASP A 430 -19.29 -3.91 -15.98
C ASP A 430 -20.26 -5.08 -16.16
N GLY A 431 -20.63 -5.35 -17.41
CA GLY A 431 -21.61 -6.39 -17.77
C GLY A 431 -23.08 -5.94 -17.73
N THR A 432 -23.38 -4.70 -17.35
CA THR A 432 -24.74 -4.15 -17.39
C THR A 432 -25.14 -3.83 -18.83
N PRO A 433 -26.32 -4.24 -19.32
CA PRO A 433 -26.81 -3.84 -20.64
C PRO A 433 -27.20 -2.36 -20.65
N ALA A 434 -27.34 -1.76 -21.85
CA ALA A 434 -27.69 -0.35 -22.00
C ALA A 434 -29.11 0.01 -21.48
N ARG A 435 -29.97 -0.99 -21.33
CA ARG A 435 -31.32 -0.88 -20.75
C ARG A 435 -31.51 -1.98 -19.71
N PRO A 436 -30.90 -1.85 -18.53
CA PRO A 436 -30.95 -2.91 -17.54
C PRO A 436 -32.31 -2.98 -16.87
N THR A 437 -32.73 -4.19 -16.56
CA THR A 437 -33.77 -4.45 -15.58
C THR A 437 -33.17 -4.45 -14.18
N ARG A 438 -34.00 -4.29 -13.15
CA ARG A 438 -33.58 -4.34 -11.74
C ARG A 438 -32.83 -5.62 -11.37
N LYS A 439 -33.15 -6.75 -12.02
CA LYS A 439 -32.54 -8.06 -11.77
C LYS A 439 -31.19 -8.26 -12.48
N GLU A 440 -30.88 -7.45 -13.49
CA GLU A 440 -29.64 -7.55 -14.27
C GLU A 440 -28.49 -6.75 -13.66
N LEU A 441 -28.75 -5.91 -12.65
CA LEU A 441 -27.69 -5.19 -11.95
C LEU A 441 -26.86 -6.16 -11.08
N PRO A 442 -25.54 -6.28 -11.30
CA PRO A 442 -24.71 -7.33 -10.70
C PRO A 442 -24.23 -6.97 -9.28
N PHE A 443 -25.10 -6.38 -8.47
CA PHE A 443 -24.83 -6.06 -7.06
C PHE A 443 -25.41 -7.09 -6.09
N GLY A 444 -25.93 -8.20 -6.62
CA GLY A 444 -26.71 -9.13 -5.82
C GLY A 444 -28.02 -8.52 -5.33
N VAL A 445 -28.52 -9.10 -4.25
CA VAL A 445 -29.84 -8.78 -3.67
C VAL A 445 -29.80 -7.41 -2.98
N PRO A 446 -30.80 -6.54 -3.17
CA PRO A 446 -30.83 -5.25 -2.49
C PRO A 446 -31.02 -5.40 -0.98
N THR A 447 -30.54 -4.41 -0.22
CA THR A 447 -30.76 -4.32 1.23
C THR A 447 -32.23 -3.99 1.50
N TYR A 448 -32.79 -3.03 0.76
CA TYR A 448 -34.21 -2.69 0.81
C TYR A 448 -34.83 -2.74 -0.58
N ILE A 449 -36.06 -3.25 -0.65
CA ILE A 449 -36.80 -3.44 -1.90
C ILE A 449 -38.19 -2.80 -1.78
N GLY A 450 -38.64 -2.18 -2.88
CA GLY A 450 -39.97 -1.65 -3.06
C GLY A 450 -40.54 -2.06 -4.42
N GLU A 451 -41.75 -1.57 -4.72
CA GLU A 451 -42.41 -1.84 -6.00
C GLU A 451 -41.59 -1.30 -7.18
N HIS A 452 -41.02 -0.11 -7.04
CA HIS A 452 -40.25 0.59 -8.09
C HIS A 452 -38.78 0.83 -7.73
N ASP A 453 -38.39 0.58 -6.48
CA ASP A 453 -37.13 1.06 -5.92
C ASP A 453 -36.32 -0.08 -5.29
N ASP A 454 -35.01 -0.08 -5.52
CA ASP A 454 -34.05 -0.92 -4.81
C ASP A 454 -32.99 -0.05 -4.14
N LEU A 455 -32.68 -0.33 -2.88
CA LEU A 455 -31.58 0.32 -2.14
C LEU A 455 -30.52 -0.68 -1.75
N ARG A 456 -29.26 -0.25 -1.85
CA ARG A 456 -28.09 -0.99 -1.40
C ARG A 456 -27.22 -0.10 -0.54
N ASP A 457 -26.86 -0.63 0.61
CA ASP A 457 -25.99 0.01 1.60
C ASP A 457 -24.53 -0.41 1.36
N PHE A 458 -23.64 0.58 1.26
CA PHE A 458 -22.19 0.42 1.21
C PHE A 458 -21.56 1.29 2.29
N GLU A 459 -20.37 0.91 2.76
CA GLU A 459 -19.62 1.69 3.77
C GLU A 459 -19.43 3.16 3.37
N GLN A 460 -19.27 3.45 2.07
CA GLN A 460 -19.06 4.80 1.54
C GLN A 460 -20.36 5.55 1.17
N GLY A 461 -21.52 4.89 1.16
CA GLY A 461 -22.78 5.51 0.76
C GLY A 461 -23.83 4.52 0.23
N TRP A 462 -24.85 5.06 -0.41
CA TRP A 462 -26.04 4.33 -0.86
C TRP A 462 -26.13 4.29 -2.37
N ILE A 463 -26.63 3.18 -2.91
CA ILE A 463 -27.06 3.09 -4.30
C ILE A 463 -28.57 2.88 -4.34
N HIS A 464 -29.27 3.81 -4.97
CA HIS A 464 -30.71 3.77 -5.24
C HIS A 464 -30.94 3.52 -6.72
N VAL A 465 -31.69 2.46 -7.02
CA VAL A 465 -32.12 2.11 -8.38
C VAL A 465 -33.61 2.34 -8.48
N HIS A 466 -34.04 3.16 -9.43
CA HIS A 466 -35.45 3.47 -9.66
C HIS A 466 -35.89 2.94 -11.03
N ALA A 467 -36.99 2.19 -11.06
CA ALA A 467 -37.64 1.67 -12.24
C ALA A 467 -39.10 2.14 -12.31
N ARG A 468 -39.38 3.13 -13.15
CA ARG A 468 -40.73 3.72 -13.27
C ARG A 468 -41.82 2.71 -13.62
N ASP A 469 -41.51 1.71 -14.44
CA ASP A 469 -42.42 0.62 -14.82
C ASP A 469 -42.33 -0.60 -13.87
N GLY A 470 -41.53 -0.50 -12.80
CA GLY A 470 -41.25 -1.56 -11.84
C GLY A 470 -40.20 -2.58 -12.32
N VAL A 471 -39.75 -2.50 -13.57
CA VAL A 471 -38.90 -3.51 -14.22
C VAL A 471 -37.60 -2.91 -14.77
N HIS A 472 -37.71 -1.97 -15.70
CA HIS A 472 -36.57 -1.35 -16.39
C HIS A 472 -36.08 -0.15 -15.59
N VAL A 473 -34.78 -0.12 -15.36
CA VAL A 473 -34.13 0.95 -14.64
C VAL A 473 -34.22 2.23 -15.47
N THR A 474 -34.79 3.26 -14.86
CA THR A 474 -34.90 4.61 -15.43
C THR A 474 -33.89 5.58 -14.83
N THR A 475 -33.48 5.34 -13.58
CA THR A 475 -32.52 6.18 -12.85
C THR A 475 -31.71 5.32 -11.89
N ILE A 476 -30.43 5.63 -11.73
CA ILE A 476 -29.57 5.15 -10.65
C ILE A 476 -28.95 6.35 -9.96
N ALA A 477 -29.12 6.45 -8.65
CA ALA A 477 -28.50 7.48 -7.82
C ALA A 477 -27.50 6.85 -6.84
N VAL A 478 -26.36 7.50 -6.67
CA VAL A 478 -25.33 7.17 -5.68
C VAL A 478 -25.24 8.36 -4.72
N SER A 479 -25.51 8.15 -3.42
CA SER A 479 -25.65 9.24 -2.44
C SER A 479 -24.97 8.95 -1.12
N LEU A 480 -24.58 10.01 -0.39
CA LEU A 480 -24.03 9.88 0.97
C LEU A 480 -25.06 9.32 1.95
N GLU A 481 -26.30 9.78 1.82
CA GLU A 481 -27.42 9.42 2.70
C GLU A 481 -28.46 8.60 1.95
N PRO A 482 -29.22 7.74 2.63
CA PRO A 482 -30.32 7.02 2.00
C PRO A 482 -31.39 8.03 1.51
N PRO A 483 -32.03 7.79 0.36
CA PRO A 483 -33.10 8.65 -0.12
C PRO A 483 -34.29 8.65 0.84
N GLU A 484 -34.84 9.84 1.08
CA GLU A 484 -36.03 10.02 1.92
C GLU A 484 -37.33 9.82 1.14
N GLY A 485 -38.41 9.46 1.85
CA GLY A 485 -39.77 9.46 1.29
C GLY A 485 -40.09 8.33 0.30
N ILE A 486 -39.23 7.32 0.19
CA ILE A 486 -39.44 6.15 -0.67
C ILE A 486 -40.08 4.99 0.10
N ASN A 487 -40.97 4.27 -0.57
CA ASN A 487 -41.69 3.13 0.02
C ASN A 487 -40.93 1.83 -0.22
N VAL A 488 -40.03 1.49 0.69
CA VAL A 488 -39.21 0.28 0.65
C VAL A 488 -39.26 -0.49 1.98
N HIS A 489 -39.07 -1.81 1.93
CA HIS A 489 -38.92 -2.66 3.11
C HIS A 489 -37.62 -3.47 3.03
N LEU A 490 -37.11 -3.93 4.18
CA LEU A 490 -35.94 -4.80 4.25
C LEU A 490 -36.20 -6.06 3.42
N TRP A 491 -35.28 -6.42 2.52
CA TRP A 491 -35.46 -7.62 1.70
C TRP A 491 -35.42 -8.88 2.57
N LEU A 492 -36.38 -9.78 2.36
CA LEU A 492 -36.50 -11.04 3.11
C LEU A 492 -36.53 -12.26 2.16
N PRO A 493 -35.62 -13.25 2.31
CA PRO A 493 -35.52 -14.39 1.39
C PRO A 493 -36.80 -15.22 1.22
N HIS A 494 -37.70 -15.20 2.21
CA HIS A 494 -38.93 -16.00 2.21
C HIS A 494 -40.14 -15.25 1.63
N ARG A 495 -40.02 -13.92 1.42
CA ARG A 495 -41.09 -13.06 0.90
C ARG A 495 -40.80 -12.58 -0.51
N ASP A 496 -39.54 -12.27 -0.79
CA ASP A 496 -39.14 -11.45 -1.94
C ASP A 496 -38.21 -12.20 -2.93
N ARG A 497 -38.15 -13.54 -2.85
CA ARG A 497 -37.31 -14.40 -3.72
C ARG A 497 -37.90 -14.63 -5.11
#